data_AF-A0A1V3KWK2-F1
#
_entry.id   AF-A0A1V3KWK2-F1
#
_cell.length_a   1.000
_cell.length_b   1.000
_cell.length_c   1.000
_cell.angle_alpha   90.00
_cell.angle_beta   90.00
_cell.angle_gamma   90.00
#
_symmetry.space_group_name_H-M   'P 1'
#
loop_
_entity.id
_entity.type
_entity.pdbx_description
1 polymer ?
#
loop_
_entity_poly.entity_id
_entity_poly.type
_entity_poly.pdbx_seq_one_letter_code
_entity_poly.pdbx_strand_id
1 'polypeptide(L)'
;MWSLSLLLAACNSYFPSYKEQSMTSSSNSILENLTFECKHEVRPPLSPETQQLYNYAYYHDLHHMWGGKKGGELWKQMAVYYRIAAYNGDYKANIRLQYLLETGRVVPEKPQTELYHLNKELEKQLPATAMYKLYYHLGGNFGVSTEKGGKFAFLRKAADMGSRDAQFELGEILIGIQDKTTFEFRRSLREQLLTCSATQGGGDAAKWLGIFYQGNKKYQQAVETFHLGVKNGNRQSAFGLYRAFATEPRDKLTYLGVNPDPERSLRYKMINKFLFDNEYLHATVPDLDQIVPLPPAKLPAWDGKIAFQRWYEGPSPAKPSDELMQKLAEKAGLDWQTGLPLKK
;
A
#
# COMPACT_ATOMS: atom_id res chain seq x y z
N MET A 1 -14.44 6.43 -35.10
CA MET A 1 -15.06 5.10 -34.91
C MET A 1 -14.06 4.06 -35.39
N TRP A 2 -13.93 2.94 -34.68
CA TRP A 2 -12.86 1.92 -34.73
C TRP A 2 -11.66 2.18 -33.81
N SER A 3 -11.75 1.64 -32.58
CA SER A 3 -10.69 0.87 -31.87
C SER A 3 -11.07 0.72 -30.39
N LEU A 4 -12.07 -0.11 -30.11
CA LEU A 4 -12.34 -0.63 -28.77
C LEU A 4 -12.77 -2.09 -28.91
N SER A 5 -11.81 -3.00 -28.95
CA SER A 5 -12.01 -4.45 -28.81
C SER A 5 -10.64 -5.11 -28.69
N LEU A 6 -10.31 -5.57 -27.49
CA LEU A 6 -9.56 -6.81 -27.19
C LEU A 6 -9.12 -6.73 -25.73
N LEU A 7 -9.81 -7.45 -24.86
CA LEU A 7 -9.26 -8.07 -23.65
C LEU A 7 -10.26 -9.13 -23.16
N LEU A 8 -9.73 -10.34 -22.98
CA LEU A 8 -10.25 -11.48 -22.19
C LEU A 8 -11.21 -12.47 -22.86
N ALA A 9 -10.60 -13.50 -23.46
CA ALA A 9 -11.05 -14.89 -23.30
C ALA A 9 -9.81 -15.80 -23.32
N ALA A 10 -9.52 -16.46 -22.19
CA ALA A 10 -8.53 -17.54 -22.15
C ALA A 10 -9.28 -18.87 -22.08
N CYS A 11 -9.12 -19.71 -23.11
CA CYS A 11 -9.28 -21.16 -22.99
C CYS A 11 -8.26 -21.84 -23.91
N ASN A 12 -7.66 -22.90 -23.39
CA ASN A 12 -6.55 -23.61 -23.98
C ASN A 12 -7.03 -24.60 -25.07
N SER A 13 -6.12 -24.86 -26.02
CA SER A 13 -6.10 -25.90 -27.07
C SER A 13 -6.90 -25.72 -28.37
N TYR A 14 -6.13 -25.73 -29.47
CA TYR A 14 -6.48 -25.95 -30.90
C TYR A 14 -7.25 -24.86 -31.67
N PHE A 15 -6.55 -24.21 -32.62
CA PHE A 15 -7.13 -23.33 -33.66
C PHE A 15 -8.03 -24.14 -34.62
N PRO A 16 -9.16 -23.55 -35.08
CA PRO A 16 -9.16 -23.01 -36.44
C PRO A 16 -9.91 -21.67 -36.62
N SER A 17 -9.35 -20.81 -37.48
CA SER A 17 -9.97 -19.74 -38.27
C SER A 17 -11.33 -19.18 -37.81
N TYR A 18 -11.34 -18.06 -37.08
CA TYR A 18 -12.55 -17.28 -36.84
C TYR A 18 -12.78 -16.24 -37.95
N LYS A 19 -13.89 -16.40 -38.69
CA LYS A 19 -14.51 -15.37 -39.53
C LYS A 19 -15.08 -14.26 -38.63
N GLU A 20 -14.92 -13.01 -39.04
CA GLU A 20 -15.51 -11.84 -38.40
C GLU A 20 -17.04 -11.99 -38.29
N GLN A 21 -17.53 -12.15 -37.06
CA GLN A 21 -18.93 -11.93 -36.72
C GLN A 21 -19.04 -10.56 -36.03
N SER A 22 -19.83 -9.70 -36.66
CA SER A 22 -20.30 -8.40 -36.18
C SER A 22 -20.73 -8.45 -34.71
N MET A 23 -19.97 -7.82 -33.82
CA MET A 23 -20.37 -7.59 -32.43
C MET A 23 -21.38 -6.44 -32.33
N THR A 24 -22.66 -6.79 -32.39
CA THR A 24 -23.75 -6.00 -31.82
C THR A 24 -24.24 -6.70 -30.55
N SER A 25 -23.41 -6.80 -29.52
CA SER A 25 -23.87 -7.12 -28.17
C SER A 25 -24.22 -5.81 -27.47
N SER A 26 -25.45 -5.69 -26.98
CA SER A 26 -25.97 -4.52 -26.26
C SER A 26 -24.95 -3.99 -25.25
N SER A 27 -24.67 -2.68 -25.28
CA SER A 27 -23.74 -1.96 -24.40
C SER A 27 -23.90 -2.26 -22.89
N ASN A 28 -25.08 -2.74 -22.48
CA ASN A 28 -25.39 -3.04 -21.08
C ASN A 28 -24.65 -4.27 -20.53
N SER A 29 -24.44 -5.34 -21.32
CA SER A 29 -23.80 -6.57 -20.83
C SER A 29 -22.28 -6.42 -20.60
N ILE A 30 -21.63 -5.50 -21.32
CA ILE A 30 -20.21 -5.18 -21.12
C ILE A 30 -20.01 -4.36 -19.83
N LEU A 31 -20.98 -3.49 -19.48
CA LEU A 31 -20.92 -2.68 -18.25
C LEU A 31 -21.18 -3.50 -16.99
N GLU A 32 -22.04 -4.53 -17.07
CA GLU A 32 -22.26 -5.49 -15.98
C GLU A 32 -20.97 -6.23 -15.60
N ASN A 33 -20.11 -6.56 -16.57
CA ASN A 33 -18.80 -7.18 -16.32
C ASN A 33 -17.77 -6.24 -15.68
N LEU A 34 -18.08 -4.95 -15.51
CA LEU A 34 -17.20 -3.94 -14.91
C LEU A 34 -17.56 -3.62 -13.45
N THR A 35 -18.59 -4.26 -12.87
CA THR A 35 -18.94 -4.10 -11.46
C THR A 35 -17.75 -4.47 -10.56
N PHE A 36 -17.58 -3.75 -9.46
CA PHE A 36 -16.55 -4.04 -8.45
C PHE A 36 -17.22 -4.27 -7.11
N GLU A 37 -16.78 -5.31 -6.42
CA GLU A 37 -17.16 -5.58 -5.04
C GLU A 37 -15.94 -5.33 -4.16
N CYS A 38 -16.12 -4.53 -3.11
CA CYS A 38 -15.03 -4.26 -2.18
C CYS A 38 -14.66 -5.53 -1.41
N LYS A 39 -13.46 -6.05 -1.69
CA LYS A 39 -12.85 -7.12 -0.92
C LYS A 39 -11.64 -6.60 -0.17
N HIS A 40 -11.53 -6.96 1.11
CA HIS A 40 -10.33 -6.71 1.89
C HIS A 40 -9.43 -7.95 1.84
N GLU A 41 -8.15 -7.76 1.57
CA GLU A 41 -7.18 -8.85 1.71
C GLU A 41 -6.96 -9.15 3.19
N VAL A 42 -7.24 -10.40 3.57
CA VAL A 42 -7.06 -10.86 4.95
C VAL A 42 -5.57 -10.95 5.25
N ARG A 43 -5.13 -10.27 6.31
CA ARG A 43 -3.75 -10.32 6.79
C ARG A 43 -3.67 -11.34 7.93
N PRO A 44 -2.95 -12.47 7.77
CA PRO A 44 -2.81 -13.46 8.83
C PRO A 44 -2.07 -12.87 10.04
N PRO A 45 -2.32 -13.37 11.26
CA PRO A 45 -1.58 -12.94 12.44
C PRO A 45 -0.09 -13.28 12.29
N LEU A 46 0.76 -12.42 12.81
CA LEU A 46 2.21 -12.58 12.76
C LEU A 46 2.74 -13.13 14.08
N SER A 47 3.73 -14.02 13.98
CA SER A 47 4.39 -14.64 15.14
C SER A 47 5.17 -13.58 15.95
N PRO A 48 5.15 -13.62 17.29
CA PRO A 48 6.01 -12.77 18.10
C PRO A 48 7.50 -12.97 17.81
N GLU A 49 7.92 -14.20 17.52
CA GLU A 49 9.31 -14.52 17.19
C GLU A 49 9.73 -13.82 15.88
N THR A 50 8.92 -13.90 14.82
CA THR A 50 9.25 -13.22 13.54
C THR A 50 9.14 -11.72 13.65
N GLN A 51 8.20 -11.21 14.46
CA GLN A 51 8.07 -9.77 14.73
C GLN A 51 9.27 -9.23 15.52
N GLN A 52 9.94 -10.03 16.37
CA GLN A 52 11.20 -9.61 16.99
C GLN A 52 12.29 -9.37 15.93
N LEU A 53 12.45 -10.31 14.98
CA LEU A 53 13.39 -10.16 13.86
C LEU A 53 13.05 -8.95 12.99
N TYR A 54 11.77 -8.80 12.62
CA TYR A 54 11.27 -7.70 11.81
C TYR A 54 11.51 -6.34 12.48
N ASN A 55 11.11 -6.17 13.74
CA ASN A 55 11.21 -4.89 14.44
C ASN A 55 12.67 -4.46 14.66
N TYR A 56 13.56 -5.41 14.99
CA TYR A 56 15.00 -5.13 15.10
C TYR A 56 15.56 -4.63 13.78
N ALA A 57 15.33 -5.37 12.70
CA ALA A 57 15.82 -5.00 11.37
C ALA A 57 15.21 -3.67 10.88
N TYR A 58 13.92 -3.47 11.12
CA TYR A 58 13.19 -2.26 10.71
C TYR A 58 13.65 -1.01 11.45
N TYR A 59 13.93 -1.12 12.75
CA TYR A 59 14.51 -0.02 13.50
C TYR A 59 15.86 0.41 12.89
N HIS A 60 16.78 -0.53 12.70
CA HIS A 60 18.10 -0.24 12.15
C HIS A 60 18.05 0.24 10.70
N ASP A 61 17.16 -0.33 9.88
CA ASP A 61 17.02 0.07 8.48
C ASP A 61 16.53 1.52 8.36
N LEU A 62 15.56 1.94 9.17
CA LEU A 62 14.97 3.28 9.11
C LEU A 62 15.97 4.35 9.51
N HIS A 63 16.75 4.09 10.56
CA HIS A 63 17.82 4.98 11.02
C HIS A 63 18.95 5.16 10.00
N HIS A 64 19.00 4.31 8.97
CA HIS A 64 19.99 4.40 7.90
C HIS A 64 19.37 4.69 6.52
N MET A 65 18.06 4.96 6.43
CA MET A 65 17.36 5.19 5.16
C MET A 65 17.84 6.44 4.40
N TRP A 66 18.19 7.51 5.13
CA TRP A 66 18.59 8.80 4.53
C TRP A 66 20.11 8.86 4.25
N GLY A 67 20.95 8.48 5.22
CA GLY A 67 22.41 8.59 5.13
C GLY A 67 23.14 7.31 4.71
N GLY A 68 22.46 6.16 4.65
CA GLY A 68 23.08 4.86 4.38
C GLY A 68 23.48 4.68 2.92
N LYS A 69 24.73 4.27 2.67
CA LYS A 69 25.20 3.89 1.33
C LYS A 69 24.45 2.63 0.87
N LYS A 70 23.81 2.70 -0.31
CA LYS A 70 23.19 1.54 -0.98
C LYS A 70 24.21 0.40 -1.15
N GLY A 71 23.78 -0.83 -0.88
CA GLY A 71 24.67 -2.01 -0.89
C GLY A 71 25.71 -2.06 0.24
N GLY A 72 25.65 -1.10 1.19
CA GLY A 72 26.48 -1.09 2.39
C GLY A 72 26.24 -2.28 3.30
N GLU A 73 27.19 -2.51 4.20
CA GLU A 73 27.24 -3.70 5.05
C GLU A 73 26.00 -3.85 5.97
N LEU A 74 25.50 -2.75 6.52
CA LEU A 74 24.29 -2.78 7.33
C LEU A 74 23.09 -3.37 6.57
N TRP A 75 22.89 -3.00 5.30
CA TRP A 75 21.76 -3.53 4.53
C TRP A 75 21.86 -5.04 4.36
N LYS A 76 23.08 -5.56 4.17
CA LYS A 76 23.32 -7.00 4.10
C LYS A 76 23.00 -7.68 5.43
N GLN A 77 23.46 -7.11 6.54
CA GLN A 77 23.18 -7.61 7.89
C GLN A 77 21.69 -7.61 8.21
N MET A 78 20.97 -6.53 7.90
CA MET A 78 19.52 -6.42 8.15
C MET A 78 18.71 -7.34 7.23
N ALA A 79 19.18 -7.60 6.00
CA ALA A 79 18.51 -8.51 5.08
C ALA A 79 18.39 -9.95 5.63
N VAL A 80 19.35 -10.41 6.45
CA VAL A 80 19.33 -11.75 7.06
C VAL A 80 18.06 -11.94 7.91
N TYR A 81 17.77 -10.98 8.79
CA TYR A 81 16.57 -10.99 9.65
C TYR A 81 15.30 -10.96 8.81
N TYR A 82 15.26 -10.13 7.77
CA TYR A 82 14.09 -10.06 6.90
C TYR A 82 13.85 -11.34 6.11
N ARG A 83 14.90 -11.97 5.58
CA ARG A 83 14.77 -13.24 4.88
C ARG A 83 14.21 -14.31 5.81
N ILE A 84 14.82 -14.50 6.98
CA ILE A 84 14.39 -15.53 7.94
C ILE A 84 12.94 -15.28 8.38
N ALA A 85 12.57 -14.04 8.70
CA ALA A 85 11.20 -13.69 9.04
C ALA A 85 10.22 -13.93 7.87
N ALA A 86 10.57 -13.52 6.64
CA ALA A 86 9.73 -13.66 5.46
C ALA A 86 9.38 -15.13 5.15
N TYR A 87 10.39 -16.02 5.18
CA TYR A 87 10.19 -17.46 4.96
C TYR A 87 9.51 -18.16 6.15
N ASN A 88 9.40 -17.50 7.30
CA ASN A 88 8.64 -17.97 8.46
C ASN A 88 7.22 -17.37 8.56
N GLY A 89 6.71 -16.78 7.48
CA GLY A 89 5.33 -16.29 7.46
C GLY A 89 5.17 -14.82 7.85
N ASP A 90 6.24 -14.02 7.77
CA ASP A 90 6.16 -12.58 8.07
C ASP A 90 6.03 -11.74 6.79
N TYR A 91 4.80 -11.45 6.38
CA TYR A 91 4.55 -10.64 5.18
C TYR A 91 5.10 -9.21 5.29
N LYS A 92 5.26 -8.64 6.50
CA LYS A 92 5.84 -7.29 6.66
C LYS A 92 7.33 -7.31 6.32
N ALA A 93 8.05 -8.29 6.86
CA ALA A 93 9.46 -8.53 6.53
C ALA A 93 9.65 -8.78 5.04
N ASN A 94 8.78 -9.61 4.45
CA ASN A 94 8.81 -9.91 3.03
C ASN A 94 8.64 -8.64 2.16
N ILE A 95 7.56 -7.87 2.38
CA ILE A 95 7.29 -6.64 1.63
C ILE A 95 8.43 -5.63 1.78
N ARG A 96 8.96 -5.48 3.01
CA ARG A 96 10.07 -4.56 3.28
C ARG A 96 11.35 -4.99 2.56
N LEU A 97 11.69 -6.27 2.58
CA LEU A 97 12.86 -6.80 1.87
C LEU A 97 12.75 -6.61 0.35
N GLN A 98 11.58 -6.86 -0.23
CA GLN A 98 11.36 -6.61 -1.65
C GLN A 98 11.61 -5.13 -2.01
N TYR A 99 11.11 -4.19 -1.20
CA TYR A 99 11.41 -2.76 -1.38
C TYR A 99 12.92 -2.45 -1.29
N LEU A 100 13.63 -3.07 -0.36
CA LEU A 100 15.08 -2.87 -0.22
C LEU A 100 15.87 -3.43 -1.40
N LEU A 101 15.44 -4.55 -1.98
CA LEU A 101 16.02 -5.15 -3.19
C LEU A 101 15.74 -4.28 -4.43
N GLU A 102 14.48 -3.87 -4.62
CA GLU A 102 14.05 -3.02 -5.76
C GLU A 102 14.75 -1.66 -5.78
N THR A 103 14.99 -1.08 -4.60
CA THR A 103 15.69 0.21 -4.49
C THR A 103 17.22 0.09 -4.50
N GLY A 104 17.76 -1.14 -4.58
CA GLY A 104 19.19 -1.43 -4.59
C GLY A 104 19.88 -1.19 -3.24
N ARG A 105 19.13 -1.12 -2.15
CA ARG A 105 19.69 -1.02 -0.79
C ARG A 105 20.31 -2.34 -0.38
N VAL A 106 19.61 -3.44 -0.65
CA VAL A 106 20.16 -4.80 -0.57
C VAL A 106 20.52 -5.24 -1.99
N VAL A 107 21.77 -5.68 -2.19
CA VAL A 107 22.30 -6.06 -3.51
C VAL A 107 22.88 -7.48 -3.43
N PRO A 108 22.03 -8.52 -3.60
CA PRO A 108 22.49 -9.90 -3.71
C PRO A 108 23.07 -10.15 -5.11
N GLU A 109 23.70 -11.32 -5.32
CA GLU A 109 24.22 -11.74 -6.63
C GLU A 109 23.12 -11.84 -7.69
N LYS A 110 21.93 -12.33 -7.29
CA LYS A 110 20.78 -12.58 -8.18
C LYS A 110 19.49 -11.93 -7.63
N PRO A 111 19.36 -10.59 -7.68
CA PRO A 111 18.24 -9.87 -7.06
C PRO A 111 16.88 -10.25 -7.62
N GLN A 112 16.80 -10.51 -8.93
CA GLN A 112 15.56 -10.91 -9.59
C GLN A 112 15.07 -12.28 -9.12
N THR A 113 16.00 -13.22 -8.93
CA THR A 113 15.69 -14.55 -8.39
C THR A 113 15.20 -14.46 -6.94
N GLU A 114 15.86 -13.65 -6.12
CA GLU A 114 15.44 -13.45 -4.73
C GLU A 114 14.05 -12.79 -4.65
N LEU A 115 13.80 -11.73 -5.43
CA LEU A 115 12.49 -11.08 -5.50
C LEU A 115 11.39 -12.04 -5.95
N TYR A 116 11.65 -12.89 -6.95
CA TYR A 116 10.71 -13.91 -7.40
C TYR A 116 10.34 -14.90 -6.27
N HIS A 117 11.33 -15.42 -5.56
CA HIS A 117 11.08 -16.36 -4.45
C HIS A 117 10.37 -15.69 -3.27
N LEU A 118 10.76 -14.45 -2.93
CA LEU A 118 10.05 -13.67 -1.92
C LEU A 118 8.58 -13.45 -2.30
N ASN A 119 8.29 -13.15 -3.57
CA ASN A 119 6.91 -12.99 -4.02
C ASN A 119 6.13 -14.31 -3.96
N LYS A 120 6.79 -15.46 -4.18
CA LYS A 120 6.18 -16.80 -3.99
C LYS A 120 5.88 -17.10 -2.52
N GLU A 121 6.75 -16.71 -1.60
CA GLU A 121 6.47 -16.82 -0.16
C GLU A 121 5.36 -15.84 0.28
N LEU A 122 5.31 -14.65 -0.31
CA LEU A 122 4.27 -13.67 -0.05
C LEU A 122 2.90 -14.16 -0.53
N GLU A 123 2.84 -14.81 -1.70
CA GLU A 123 1.61 -15.37 -2.30
C GLU A 123 0.87 -16.33 -1.35
N LYS A 124 1.61 -17.04 -0.47
CA LYS A 124 1.03 -17.95 0.53
C LYS A 124 0.25 -17.22 1.64
N GLN A 125 0.55 -15.95 1.87
CA GLN A 125 -0.05 -15.14 2.95
C GLN A 125 -0.96 -14.03 2.42
N LEU A 126 -0.51 -13.35 1.36
CA LEU A 126 -1.14 -12.20 0.72
C LEU A 126 -1.17 -12.41 -0.81
N PRO A 127 -2.04 -13.30 -1.32
CA PRO A 127 -2.08 -13.64 -2.74
C PRO A 127 -2.49 -12.46 -3.63
N ALA A 128 -3.33 -11.54 -3.15
CA ALA A 128 -3.71 -10.34 -3.90
C ALA A 128 -2.54 -9.35 -3.98
N THR A 129 -1.85 -9.10 -2.87
CA THR A 129 -0.63 -8.25 -2.85
C THR A 129 0.47 -8.85 -3.72
N ALA A 130 0.69 -10.17 -3.67
CA ALA A 130 1.69 -10.84 -4.50
C ALA A 130 1.36 -10.76 -6.01
N MET A 131 0.08 -10.84 -6.37
CA MET A 131 -0.37 -10.66 -7.75
C MET A 131 -0.21 -9.21 -8.23
N TYR A 132 -0.47 -8.24 -7.36
CA TYR A 132 -0.22 -6.83 -7.65
C TYR A 132 1.28 -6.55 -7.89
N LYS A 133 2.15 -7.11 -7.05
CA LYS A 133 3.61 -7.03 -7.24
C LYS A 133 4.05 -7.66 -8.54
N LEU A 134 3.46 -8.81 -8.92
CA LEU A 134 3.71 -9.40 -10.23
C LEU A 134 3.32 -8.44 -11.37
N TYR A 135 2.15 -7.80 -11.28
CA TYR A 135 1.71 -6.81 -12.27
C TYR A 135 2.75 -5.68 -12.50
N TYR A 136 3.39 -5.18 -11.44
CA TYR A 136 4.46 -4.17 -11.55
C TYR A 136 5.71 -4.66 -12.29
N HIS A 137 5.95 -5.97 -12.25
CA HIS A 137 7.14 -6.57 -12.83
C HIS A 137 6.89 -7.20 -14.23
N LEU A 138 5.64 -7.25 -14.69
CA LEU A 138 5.29 -7.77 -16.02
C LEU A 138 5.95 -6.95 -17.14
N GLY A 139 6.67 -7.65 -18.03
CA GLY A 139 7.38 -7.04 -19.15
C GLY A 139 8.75 -6.43 -18.81
N GLY A 140 9.21 -6.56 -17.55
CA GLY A 140 10.56 -6.23 -17.12
C GLY A 140 11.51 -7.43 -17.11
N ASN A 141 12.67 -7.29 -16.48
CA ASN A 141 13.72 -8.32 -16.37
C ASN A 141 13.38 -9.48 -15.40
N PHE A 142 12.10 -9.64 -15.03
CA PHE A 142 11.61 -10.67 -14.12
C PHE A 142 11.23 -11.99 -14.80
N GLY A 143 11.36 -12.06 -16.13
CA GLY A 143 11.06 -13.27 -16.90
C GLY A 143 9.58 -13.60 -17.02
N VAL A 144 8.68 -12.66 -16.69
CA VAL A 144 7.23 -12.80 -16.86
C VAL A 144 6.72 -11.75 -17.83
N SER A 145 6.11 -12.20 -18.92
CA SER A 145 5.53 -11.35 -19.96
C SER A 145 4.07 -11.72 -20.22
N THR A 146 3.34 -10.78 -20.80
CA THR A 146 1.95 -10.95 -21.22
C THR A 146 1.73 -10.15 -22.50
N GLU A 147 0.66 -10.45 -23.24
CA GLU A 147 0.28 -9.71 -24.42
C GLU A 147 -0.02 -8.22 -24.11
N LYS A 148 -0.01 -7.38 -25.15
CA LYS A 148 -0.26 -5.94 -24.99
C LYS A 148 -1.64 -5.71 -24.35
N GLY A 149 -1.67 -5.07 -23.18
CA GLY A 149 -2.89 -4.84 -22.40
C GLY A 149 -3.21 -5.94 -21.39
N GLY A 150 -2.66 -7.15 -21.54
CA GLY A 150 -2.88 -8.28 -20.64
C GLY A 150 -2.48 -8.01 -19.18
N LYS A 151 -1.51 -7.10 -18.96
CA LYS A 151 -1.11 -6.69 -17.60
C LYS A 151 -2.28 -6.10 -16.79
N PHE A 152 -3.21 -5.40 -17.42
CA PHE A 152 -4.35 -4.81 -16.70
C PHE A 152 -5.34 -5.86 -16.20
N ALA A 153 -5.35 -7.06 -16.79
CA ALA A 153 -6.11 -8.18 -16.24
C ALA A 153 -5.53 -8.65 -14.89
N PHE A 154 -4.21 -8.64 -14.72
CA PHE A 154 -3.56 -8.94 -13.44
C PHE A 154 -3.87 -7.87 -12.39
N LEU A 155 -3.79 -6.58 -12.77
CA LEU A 155 -4.16 -5.49 -11.88
C LEU A 155 -5.62 -5.61 -11.43
N ARG A 156 -6.53 -5.84 -12.37
CA ARG A 156 -7.96 -6.01 -12.07
C ARG A 156 -8.19 -7.20 -11.14
N LYS A 157 -7.61 -8.35 -11.46
CA LYS A 157 -7.71 -9.56 -10.63
C LYS A 157 -7.14 -9.34 -9.22
N ALA A 158 -6.01 -8.65 -9.09
CA ALA A 158 -5.45 -8.30 -7.78
C ALA A 158 -6.39 -7.38 -6.98
N ALA A 159 -7.04 -6.40 -7.64
CA ALA A 159 -8.01 -5.53 -7.00
C ALA A 159 -9.26 -6.29 -6.52
N ASP A 160 -9.80 -7.18 -7.36
CA ASP A 160 -10.94 -8.05 -7.02
C ASP A 160 -10.60 -9.06 -5.91
N MET A 161 -9.33 -9.48 -5.81
CA MET A 161 -8.85 -10.33 -4.72
C MET A 161 -8.61 -9.56 -3.41
N GLY A 162 -8.63 -8.23 -3.45
CA GLY A 162 -8.57 -7.38 -2.27
C GLY A 162 -7.24 -6.63 -2.06
N SER A 163 -6.33 -6.61 -3.04
CA SER A 163 -5.10 -5.84 -2.92
C SER A 163 -5.41 -4.36 -2.83
N ARG A 164 -5.13 -3.78 -1.66
CA ARG A 164 -5.26 -2.35 -1.38
C ARG A 164 -4.61 -1.48 -2.45
N ASP A 165 -3.38 -1.82 -2.84
CA ASP A 165 -2.59 -1.01 -3.78
C ASP A 165 -3.12 -1.18 -5.22
N ALA A 166 -3.60 -2.39 -5.57
CA ALA A 166 -4.26 -2.63 -6.85
C ALA A 166 -5.58 -1.87 -7.00
N GLN A 167 -6.38 -1.83 -5.93
CA GLN A 167 -7.63 -1.07 -5.90
C GLN A 167 -7.36 0.43 -6.09
N PHE A 168 -6.33 0.95 -5.41
CA PHE A 168 -5.90 2.34 -5.58
C PHE A 168 -5.50 2.64 -7.03
N GLU A 169 -4.55 1.87 -7.57
CA GLU A 169 -4.01 2.12 -8.91
C GLU A 169 -5.07 1.94 -10.00
N LEU A 170 -5.93 0.92 -9.88
CA LEU A 170 -7.03 0.73 -10.82
C LEU A 170 -7.97 1.94 -10.83
N GLY A 171 -8.28 2.51 -9.65
CA GLY A 171 -9.09 3.73 -9.55
C GLY A 171 -8.45 4.93 -10.26
N GLU A 172 -7.14 5.11 -10.11
CA GLU A 172 -6.40 6.21 -10.75
C GLU A 172 -6.28 6.03 -12.27
N ILE A 173 -6.04 4.81 -12.75
CA ILE A 173 -6.05 4.50 -14.19
C ILE A 173 -7.43 4.78 -14.78
N LEU A 174 -8.49 4.33 -14.11
CA LEU A 174 -9.84 4.50 -14.58
C LEU A 174 -10.18 5.96 -14.78
N ILE A 175 -9.89 6.87 -13.84
CA ILE A 175 -10.23 8.29 -14.00
C ILE A 175 -9.35 9.02 -15.03
N GLY A 176 -8.14 8.52 -15.28
CA GLY A 176 -7.23 9.06 -16.30
C GLY A 176 -7.66 8.83 -17.75
N ILE A 177 -8.62 7.92 -18.00
CA ILE A 177 -9.14 7.66 -19.35
C ILE A 177 -9.88 8.90 -19.89
N GLN A 178 -9.50 9.35 -21.08
CA GLN A 178 -10.07 10.54 -21.75
C GLN A 178 -11.31 10.21 -22.59
N ASP A 179 -12.32 9.63 -21.94
CA ASP A 179 -13.62 9.34 -22.56
C ASP A 179 -14.76 9.97 -21.75
N LYS A 180 -15.39 11.00 -22.31
CA LYS A 180 -16.49 11.72 -21.65
C LYS A 180 -17.74 10.86 -21.46
N THR A 181 -17.97 9.89 -22.34
CA THR A 181 -19.20 9.09 -22.33
C THR A 181 -19.28 8.16 -21.13
N THR A 182 -18.14 7.63 -20.69
CA THR A 182 -18.04 6.72 -19.54
C THR A 182 -17.59 7.40 -18.25
N PHE A 183 -17.39 8.73 -18.25
CA PHE A 183 -16.78 9.46 -17.15
C PHE A 183 -17.52 9.26 -15.81
N GLU A 184 -18.84 9.40 -15.81
CA GLU A 184 -19.64 9.25 -14.58
C GLU A 184 -19.60 7.83 -14.01
N PHE A 185 -19.64 6.83 -14.88
CA PHE A 185 -19.48 5.42 -14.48
C PHE A 185 -18.10 5.18 -13.86
N ARG A 186 -17.02 5.62 -14.53
CA ARG A 186 -15.64 5.49 -14.03
C ARG A 186 -15.42 6.26 -12.74
N ARG A 187 -16.07 7.42 -12.59
CA ARG A 187 -16.03 8.26 -11.38
C ARG A 187 -16.64 7.52 -10.18
N SER A 188 -17.81 6.91 -10.36
CA SER A 188 -18.46 6.07 -9.33
C SER A 188 -17.61 4.84 -8.98
N LEU A 189 -17.08 4.14 -9.99
CA LEU A 189 -16.21 2.98 -9.78
C LEU A 189 -14.92 3.35 -9.03
N ARG A 190 -14.31 4.50 -9.35
CA ARG A 190 -13.15 5.03 -8.62
C ARG A 190 -13.50 5.32 -7.16
N GLU A 191 -14.66 5.90 -6.86
CA GLU A 191 -15.10 6.13 -5.48
C GLU A 191 -15.12 4.83 -4.67
N GLN A 192 -15.69 3.76 -5.23
CA GLN A 192 -15.74 2.44 -4.58
C GLN A 192 -14.34 1.84 -4.36
N LEU A 193 -13.49 1.88 -5.39
CA LEU A 193 -12.11 1.38 -5.33
C LEU A 193 -11.26 2.13 -4.30
N LEU A 194 -11.33 3.46 -4.28
CA LEU A 194 -10.61 4.28 -3.31
C LEU A 194 -11.14 4.08 -1.89
N THR A 195 -12.44 3.93 -1.72
CA THR A 195 -13.05 3.61 -0.41
C THR A 195 -12.48 2.31 0.12
N CYS A 196 -12.49 1.25 -0.69
CA CYS A 196 -11.98 -0.06 -0.32
C CYS A 196 -10.47 -0.07 -0.01
N SER A 197 -9.69 0.71 -0.77
CA SER A 197 -8.26 0.85 -0.51
C SER A 197 -7.98 1.67 0.77
N ALA A 198 -8.71 2.76 0.98
CA ALA A 198 -8.55 3.63 2.14
C ALA A 198 -8.82 2.89 3.47
N THR A 199 -9.88 2.08 3.52
CA THR A 199 -10.26 1.28 4.70
C THR A 199 -9.26 0.17 5.02
N GLN A 200 -8.41 -0.22 4.07
CA GLN A 200 -7.33 -1.20 4.25
C GLN A 200 -5.97 -0.56 4.59
N GLY A 201 -5.94 0.74 4.88
CA GLY A 201 -4.70 1.45 5.20
C GLY A 201 -4.13 2.28 4.05
N GLY A 202 -4.89 2.52 2.98
CA GLY A 202 -4.43 3.24 1.80
C GLY A 202 -4.43 4.75 2.02
N GLY A 203 -3.31 5.32 2.47
CA GLY A 203 -3.21 6.75 2.79
C GLY A 203 -3.47 7.67 1.59
N ASP A 204 -2.91 7.35 0.41
CA ASP A 204 -3.16 8.12 -0.80
C ASP A 204 -4.58 7.94 -1.35
N ALA A 205 -5.15 6.74 -1.21
CA ALA A 205 -6.55 6.49 -1.56
C ALA A 205 -7.49 7.35 -0.71
N ALA A 206 -7.26 7.39 0.60
CA ALA A 206 -8.02 8.23 1.53
C ALA A 206 -7.88 9.73 1.19
N LYS A 207 -6.67 10.21 0.89
CA LYS A 207 -6.47 11.59 0.45
C LYS A 207 -7.33 11.92 -0.77
N TRP A 208 -7.24 11.09 -1.82
CA TRP A 208 -7.95 11.35 -3.07
C TRP A 208 -9.47 11.22 -2.94
N LEU A 209 -9.94 10.32 -2.08
CA LEU A 209 -11.34 10.17 -1.73
C LEU A 209 -11.85 11.37 -0.90
N GLY A 210 -11.04 11.89 0.02
CA GLY A 210 -11.34 13.11 0.78
C GLY A 210 -11.48 14.33 -0.13
N ILE A 211 -10.56 14.51 -1.09
CA ILE A 211 -10.64 15.56 -2.12
C ILE A 211 -11.90 15.39 -2.98
N PHE A 212 -12.22 14.15 -3.35
CA PHE A 212 -13.44 13.85 -4.11
C PHE A 212 -14.70 14.26 -3.32
N TYR A 213 -14.81 13.89 -2.04
CA TYR A 213 -15.94 14.30 -1.21
C TYR A 213 -16.01 15.80 -0.99
N GLN A 214 -14.86 16.46 -0.80
CA GLN A 214 -14.79 17.90 -0.68
C GLN A 214 -15.32 18.61 -1.94
N GLY A 215 -14.88 18.19 -3.13
CA GLY A 215 -15.33 18.76 -4.40
C GLY A 215 -16.83 18.56 -4.66
N ASN A 216 -17.39 17.45 -4.17
CA ASN A 216 -18.83 17.18 -4.21
C ASN A 216 -19.61 17.79 -3.03
N LYS A 217 -18.98 18.65 -2.22
CA LYS A 217 -19.57 19.29 -1.03
C LYS A 217 -20.09 18.32 0.04
N LYS A 218 -19.62 17.08 0.01
CA LYS A 218 -19.86 16.03 1.03
C LYS A 218 -18.88 16.20 2.19
N TYR A 219 -18.97 17.33 2.87
CA TYR A 219 -17.93 17.80 3.79
C TYR A 219 -17.67 16.87 4.97
N GLN A 220 -18.71 16.32 5.59
CA GLN A 220 -18.56 15.37 6.69
C GLN A 220 -17.78 14.12 6.27
N GLN A 221 -18.14 13.52 5.13
CA GLN A 221 -17.42 12.38 4.56
C GLN A 221 -15.97 12.74 4.22
N ALA A 222 -15.72 13.97 3.74
CA ALA A 222 -14.36 14.44 3.47
C ALA A 222 -13.52 14.53 4.76
N VAL A 223 -14.07 15.06 5.85
CA VAL A 223 -13.39 15.11 7.17
C VAL A 223 -13.04 13.72 7.66
N GLU A 224 -14.00 12.79 7.65
CA GLU A 224 -13.81 11.40 8.07
C GLU A 224 -12.75 10.69 7.23
N THR A 225 -12.80 10.90 5.91
CA THR A 225 -11.87 10.26 4.98
C THR A 225 -10.46 10.86 5.10
N PHE A 226 -10.32 12.18 5.23
CA PHE A 226 -9.02 12.77 5.52
C PHE A 226 -8.48 12.28 6.86
N HIS A 227 -9.34 12.12 7.87
CA HIS A 227 -8.92 11.62 9.17
C HIS A 227 -8.39 10.18 9.08
N LEU A 228 -9.06 9.32 8.31
CA LEU A 228 -8.55 8.00 7.95
C LEU A 228 -7.22 8.09 7.18
N GLY A 229 -7.09 9.06 6.26
CA GLY A 229 -5.84 9.33 5.55
C GLY A 229 -4.68 9.67 6.50
N VAL A 230 -4.93 10.45 7.55
CA VAL A 230 -3.93 10.73 8.60
C VAL A 230 -3.55 9.47 9.37
N LYS A 231 -4.52 8.63 9.76
CA LYS A 231 -4.23 7.32 10.40
C LYS A 231 -3.29 6.48 9.54
N ASN A 232 -3.49 6.55 8.23
CA ASN A 232 -2.72 5.83 7.23
C ASN A 232 -1.44 6.56 6.78
N GLY A 233 -1.00 7.59 7.51
CA GLY A 233 0.28 8.27 7.27
C GLY A 233 0.28 9.33 6.16
N ASN A 234 -0.89 9.72 5.63
CA ASN A 234 -0.92 10.67 4.53
C ASN A 234 -0.83 12.13 5.03
N ARG A 235 0.33 12.76 4.78
CA ARG A 235 0.58 14.15 5.18
C ARG A 235 -0.39 15.16 4.57
N GLN A 236 -0.87 14.94 3.34
CA GLN A 236 -1.75 15.89 2.64
C GLN A 236 -3.15 15.90 3.26
N SER A 237 -3.60 14.74 3.75
CA SER A 237 -4.82 14.63 4.54
C SER A 237 -4.70 15.40 5.87
N ALA A 238 -3.55 15.30 6.54
CA ALA A 238 -3.27 16.05 7.77
C ALA A 238 -3.24 17.57 7.50
N PHE A 239 -2.65 17.99 6.38
CA PHE A 239 -2.66 19.39 5.94
C PHE A 239 -4.08 19.90 5.69
N GLY A 240 -4.92 19.11 5.00
CA GLY A 240 -6.31 19.46 4.74
C GLY A 240 -7.09 19.72 6.03
N LEU A 241 -6.99 18.82 7.01
CA LEU A 241 -7.67 18.95 8.30
C LEU A 241 -7.10 20.10 9.14
N TYR A 242 -5.78 20.25 9.20
CA TYR A 242 -5.13 21.41 9.82
C TYR A 242 -5.75 22.72 9.30
N ARG A 243 -5.81 22.90 7.98
CA ARG A 243 -6.31 24.13 7.37
C ARG A 243 -7.83 24.30 7.55
N ALA A 244 -8.58 23.21 7.52
CA ALA A 244 -10.02 23.23 7.73
C ALA A 244 -10.40 23.69 9.14
N PHE A 245 -9.74 23.16 10.18
CA PHE A 245 -9.99 23.57 11.57
C PHE A 245 -9.36 24.92 11.93
N ALA A 246 -8.46 25.48 11.11
CA ALA A 246 -7.85 26.78 11.36
C ALA A 246 -8.74 27.98 11.01
N THR A 247 -9.66 27.84 10.03
CA THR A 247 -10.35 29.00 9.46
C THR A 247 -11.78 28.69 8.98
N GLU A 248 -12.71 29.64 9.12
CA GLU A 248 -14.12 29.51 8.66
C GLU A 248 -14.48 29.82 7.18
N PRO A 249 -13.64 30.47 6.35
CA PRO A 249 -14.17 31.03 5.11
C PRO A 249 -14.48 29.94 4.06
N ARG A 250 -15.73 30.00 3.58
CA ARG A 250 -16.39 29.00 2.71
C ARG A 250 -15.79 28.88 1.31
N ASP A 251 -15.09 29.91 0.86
CA ASP A 251 -14.46 30.04 -0.46
C ASP A 251 -13.05 29.41 -0.52
N LYS A 252 -12.47 29.03 0.62
CA LYS A 252 -11.14 28.41 0.64
C LYS A 252 -11.18 26.98 0.09
N LEU A 253 -10.13 26.63 -0.65
CA LEU A 253 -9.81 25.27 -1.10
C LEU A 253 -9.67 24.23 0.04
N THR A 254 -9.69 24.66 1.30
CA THR A 254 -9.55 23.79 2.48
C THR A 254 -10.81 23.80 3.35
N TYR A 255 -11.89 24.43 2.87
CA TYR A 255 -13.17 24.43 3.56
C TYR A 255 -13.76 23.01 3.58
N LEU A 256 -14.08 22.53 4.78
CA LEU A 256 -14.70 21.24 5.05
C LEU A 256 -15.94 21.34 5.97
N GLY A 257 -16.59 22.51 6.03
CA GLY A 257 -17.82 22.68 6.82
C GLY A 257 -17.69 22.41 8.32
N VAL A 258 -16.47 22.43 8.86
CA VAL A 258 -16.20 22.30 10.30
C VAL A 258 -16.15 23.66 10.96
N ASN A 259 -16.51 23.73 12.24
CA ASN A 259 -16.24 24.90 13.06
C ASN A 259 -14.72 24.96 13.36
N PRO A 260 -14.12 26.16 13.45
CA PRO A 260 -12.72 26.29 13.83
C PRO A 260 -12.48 25.71 15.21
N ASP A 261 -11.36 25.03 15.32
CA ASP A 261 -10.87 24.42 16.54
C ASP A 261 -9.35 24.61 16.53
N PRO A 262 -8.83 25.71 17.13
CA PRO A 262 -7.42 26.05 17.07
C PRO A 262 -6.51 24.96 17.65
N GLU A 263 -6.94 24.27 18.70
CA GLU A 263 -6.17 23.19 19.32
C GLU A 263 -6.14 21.96 18.40
N ARG A 264 -7.27 21.54 17.85
CA ARG A 264 -7.32 20.43 16.89
C ARG A 264 -6.52 20.74 15.62
N SER A 265 -6.64 21.97 15.13
CA SER A 265 -5.85 22.49 14.02
C SER A 265 -4.35 22.36 14.32
N LEU A 266 -3.91 22.79 15.50
CA LEU A 266 -2.51 22.68 15.94
C LEU A 266 -2.02 21.24 15.98
N ARG A 267 -2.82 20.31 16.51
CA ARG A 267 -2.44 18.89 16.57
C ARG A 267 -2.30 18.28 15.17
N TYR A 268 -3.23 18.54 14.24
CA TYR A 268 -3.06 18.12 12.84
C TYR A 268 -1.86 18.77 12.17
N LYS A 269 -1.54 20.03 12.49
CA LYS A 269 -0.35 20.72 11.99
C LYS A 269 0.94 20.04 12.45
N MET A 270 1.02 19.65 13.72
CA MET A 270 2.17 18.94 14.28
C MET A 270 2.35 17.56 13.62
N ILE A 271 1.26 16.81 13.45
CA ILE A 271 1.29 15.52 12.75
C ILE A 271 1.69 15.70 11.28
N ASN A 272 1.10 16.68 10.58
CA ASN A 272 1.47 17.01 9.20
C ASN A 272 2.96 17.32 9.07
N LYS A 273 3.50 18.15 9.97
CA LYS A 273 4.92 18.49 9.98
C LYS A 273 5.79 17.26 10.18
N PHE A 274 5.49 16.41 11.15
CA PHE A 274 6.25 15.17 11.37
C PHE A 274 6.24 14.27 10.13
N LEU A 275 5.06 14.02 9.54
CA LEU A 275 4.92 13.19 8.33
C LEU A 275 5.61 13.80 7.11
N PHE A 276 5.65 15.13 7.00
CA PHE A 276 6.35 15.83 5.91
C PHE A 276 7.87 15.76 6.07
N ASP A 277 8.39 16.11 7.25
CA ASP A 277 9.83 16.12 7.52
C ASP A 277 10.43 14.70 7.46
N ASN A 278 9.61 13.69 7.73
CA ASN A 278 10.02 12.27 7.79
C ASN A 278 9.30 11.40 6.73
N GLU A 279 9.00 11.96 5.56
CA GLU A 279 8.25 11.23 4.50
C GLU A 279 8.91 9.90 4.10
N TYR A 280 10.25 9.83 4.16
CA TYR A 280 11.04 8.63 3.88
C TYR A 280 10.84 7.48 4.88
N LEU A 281 10.29 7.74 6.07
CA LEU A 281 10.00 6.73 7.09
C LEU A 281 8.69 5.99 6.82
N HIS A 282 7.79 6.56 5.98
CA HIS A 282 6.46 6.02 5.71
C HIS A 282 5.64 5.72 6.99
N ALA A 283 5.72 6.62 7.97
CA ALA A 283 5.06 6.49 9.27
C ALA A 283 3.53 6.44 9.16
N THR A 284 2.90 5.64 10.01
CA THR A 284 1.43 5.63 10.21
C THR A 284 1.08 6.24 11.57
N VAL A 285 -0.20 6.57 11.77
CA VAL A 285 -0.71 7.22 12.99
C VAL A 285 -1.90 6.43 13.55
N PRO A 286 -1.70 5.17 13.98
CA PRO A 286 -2.80 4.32 14.47
C PRO A 286 -3.45 4.85 15.76
N ASP A 287 -2.73 5.67 16.53
CA ASP A 287 -3.19 6.31 17.77
C ASP A 287 -3.91 7.65 17.54
N LEU A 288 -4.25 8.01 16.29
CA LEU A 288 -4.84 9.31 15.96
C LEU A 288 -6.12 9.63 16.75
N ASP A 289 -6.99 8.65 17.00
CA ASP A 289 -8.22 8.87 17.78
C ASP A 289 -7.92 9.19 19.25
N GLN A 290 -6.77 8.78 19.76
CA GLN A 290 -6.31 9.09 21.10
C GLN A 290 -5.61 10.47 21.15
N ILE A 291 -5.39 11.09 20.00
CA ILE A 291 -4.70 12.38 19.86
C ILE A 291 -5.68 13.49 19.44
N VAL A 292 -6.49 13.26 18.40
CA VAL A 292 -7.44 14.23 17.81
C VAL A 292 -8.74 13.54 17.36
N PRO A 293 -9.53 12.95 18.29
CA PRO A 293 -10.79 12.31 17.94
C PRO A 293 -11.76 13.32 17.32
N LEU A 294 -12.42 13.00 16.21
CA LEU A 294 -13.28 13.95 15.48
C LEU A 294 -14.38 14.57 16.37
N PRO A 295 -14.81 15.82 16.09
CA PRO A 295 -15.95 16.43 16.79
C PRO A 295 -17.20 15.51 16.73
N PRO A 296 -18.02 15.49 17.79
CA PRO A 296 -18.04 16.39 18.95
C PRO A 296 -17.12 15.96 20.11
N ALA A 297 -16.28 14.93 19.94
CA ALA A 297 -15.43 14.45 21.03
C ALA A 297 -14.45 15.53 21.53
N LYS A 298 -14.31 15.63 22.86
CA LYS A 298 -13.33 16.51 23.49
C LYS A 298 -11.91 15.99 23.24
N LEU A 299 -10.96 16.91 23.11
CA LEU A 299 -9.57 16.57 22.91
C LEU A 299 -8.95 16.03 24.21
N PRO A 300 -8.32 14.83 24.18
CA PRO A 300 -7.63 14.28 25.34
C PRO A 300 -6.31 15.01 25.60
N ALA A 301 -5.67 14.75 26.75
CA ALA A 301 -4.29 15.17 26.98
C ALA A 301 -3.35 14.51 25.96
N TRP A 302 -2.38 15.27 25.45
CA TRP A 302 -1.44 14.78 24.46
C TRP A 302 -0.06 15.41 24.68
N ASP A 303 0.98 14.58 24.59
CA ASP A 303 2.38 14.94 24.81
C ASP A 303 3.07 15.53 23.56
N GLY A 304 2.34 15.69 22.45
CA GLY A 304 2.86 16.20 21.19
C GLY A 304 3.50 15.16 20.27
N LYS A 305 3.48 13.87 20.61
CA LYS A 305 4.08 12.80 19.79
C LYS A 305 3.06 11.75 19.34
N ILE A 306 3.27 11.19 18.16
CA ILE A 306 2.54 10.01 17.67
C ILE A 306 3.26 8.73 18.11
N ALA A 307 2.56 7.59 18.17
CA ALA A 307 3.13 6.30 18.57
C ALA A 307 4.37 5.92 17.77
N PHE A 308 4.34 6.12 16.44
CA PHE A 308 5.49 5.84 15.57
C PHE A 308 6.71 6.67 15.95
N GLN A 309 6.53 7.96 16.27
CA GLN A 309 7.61 8.85 16.67
C GLN A 309 8.25 8.37 17.99
N ARG A 310 7.44 7.95 18.98
CA ARG A 310 7.96 7.41 20.24
C ARG A 310 8.76 6.13 20.03
N TRP A 311 8.28 5.26 19.14
CA TRP A 311 9.01 4.04 18.79
C TRP A 311 10.32 4.34 18.06
N TYR A 312 10.31 5.27 17.10
CA TYR A 312 11.49 5.63 16.31
C TYR A 312 12.57 6.34 17.16
N GLU A 313 12.19 7.25 18.05
CA GLU A 313 13.11 7.97 18.94
C GLU A 313 13.48 7.15 20.20
N GLY A 314 12.84 6.00 20.42
CA GLY A 314 13.04 5.14 21.57
C GLY A 314 14.32 4.30 21.48
N PRO A 315 14.59 3.45 22.49
CA PRO A 315 15.70 2.52 22.44
C PRO A 315 15.51 1.48 21.32
N SER A 316 16.62 1.03 20.73
CA SER A 316 16.59 -0.04 19.73
C SER A 316 15.92 -1.31 20.30
N PRO A 317 15.05 -2.00 19.53
CA PRO A 317 14.53 -3.31 19.90
C PRO A 317 15.66 -4.28 20.26
N ALA A 318 15.39 -5.21 21.18
CA ALA A 318 16.37 -6.21 21.58
C ALA A 318 16.80 -7.05 20.37
N LYS A 319 18.11 -7.19 20.17
CA LYS A 319 18.68 -8.04 19.13
C LYS A 319 18.17 -9.49 19.31
N PRO A 320 17.63 -10.12 18.27
CA PRO A 320 17.29 -11.55 18.31
C PRO A 320 18.50 -12.41 18.69
N SER A 321 18.30 -13.39 19.56
CA SER A 321 19.34 -14.34 19.97
C SER A 321 19.76 -15.24 18.81
N ASP A 322 21.02 -15.66 18.77
CA ASP A 322 21.54 -16.54 17.72
C ASP A 322 20.78 -17.88 17.69
N GLU A 323 20.34 -18.39 18.85
CA GLU A 323 19.52 -19.60 18.95
C GLU A 323 18.16 -19.45 18.24
N LEU A 324 17.52 -18.29 18.39
CA LEU A 324 16.25 -17.98 17.71
C LEU A 324 16.46 -17.88 16.20
N MET A 325 17.54 -17.22 15.77
CA MET A 325 17.91 -17.10 14.36
C MET A 325 18.14 -18.47 13.72
N GLN A 326 18.91 -19.35 14.40
CA GLN A 326 19.18 -20.71 13.95
C GLN A 326 17.90 -21.55 13.87
N LYS A 327 17.08 -21.54 14.93
CA LYS A 327 15.79 -22.26 14.98
C LYS A 327 14.88 -21.89 13.80
N LEU A 328 14.71 -20.59 13.54
CA LEU A 328 13.83 -20.11 12.46
C LEU A 328 14.43 -20.38 11.07
N ALA A 329 15.75 -20.27 10.92
CA ALA A 329 16.43 -20.57 9.67
C ALA A 329 16.34 -22.08 9.33
N GLU A 330 16.59 -22.96 10.30
CA GLU A 330 16.49 -24.42 10.13
C GLU A 330 15.06 -24.82 9.73
N LYS A 331 14.05 -24.30 10.43
CA LYS A 331 12.63 -24.53 10.11
C LYS A 331 12.29 -24.14 8.67
N ALA A 332 12.93 -23.10 8.14
CA ALA A 332 12.69 -22.58 6.80
C ALA A 332 13.65 -23.14 5.73
N GLY A 333 14.61 -24.00 6.10
CA GLY A 333 15.64 -24.51 5.18
C GLY A 333 16.62 -23.44 4.69
N LEU A 334 16.92 -22.47 5.53
CA LEU A 334 17.81 -21.34 5.24
C LEU A 334 19.15 -21.48 5.98
N ASP A 335 20.19 -20.89 5.41
CA ASP A 335 21.42 -20.59 6.12
C ASP A 335 21.19 -19.43 7.10
N TRP A 336 21.50 -19.61 8.39
CA TRP A 336 21.16 -18.62 9.42
C TRP A 336 22.02 -17.36 9.38
N GLN A 337 23.19 -17.39 8.73
CA GLN A 337 24.10 -16.25 8.63
C GLN A 337 23.74 -15.33 7.46
N THR A 338 23.20 -15.90 6.39
CA THR A 338 22.85 -15.17 5.16
C THR A 338 21.34 -14.99 4.98
N GLY A 339 20.54 -15.86 5.60
CA GLY A 339 19.10 -15.99 5.39
C GLY A 339 18.73 -16.56 4.02
N LEU A 340 19.70 -17.05 3.24
CA LEU A 340 19.45 -17.59 1.90
C LEU A 340 19.10 -19.08 1.97
N PRO A 341 18.31 -19.62 1.03
CA PRO A 341 18.03 -21.04 0.95
C PRO A 341 19.31 -21.87 0.86
N LEU A 342 19.38 -22.96 1.65
CA LEU A 342 20.48 -23.92 1.56
C LEU A 342 20.48 -24.53 0.15
N LYS A 343 21.67 -24.61 -0.48
CA LYS A 343 21.83 -25.32 -1.75
C LYS A 343 21.50 -26.79 -1.49
N LYS A 344 20.48 -27.31 -2.18
CA LYS A 344 20.16 -28.74 -2.19
C LYS A 344 21.16 -29.51 -3.03
#